data_AF-A0A7K2M794-F1
#
_entry.id   AF-A0A7K2M794-F1
#
_cell.length_a   1.000
_cell.length_b   1.000
_cell.length_c   1.000
_cell.angle_alpha   90.00
_cell.angle_beta   90.00
_cell.angle_gamma   90.00
#
_symmetry.space_group_name_H-M   'P 1'
#
loop_
_entity.id
_entity.type
_entity.pdbx_description
1 polymer ?
#
loop_
_entity_poly.entity_id
_entity_poly.type
_entity_poly.pdbx_seq_one_letter_code
_entity_poly.pdbx_strand_id
1 'polypeptide(L)'
;VVGPHAPAAAGPLGAGVPGVAGPGAPGVPGTPGVPGTPGVPGAPGANAPFPPAPRSEPMKAPRGSTPLRRQVTMFLAGLVTALLVMGVVFYVTGGIGGGKSGRAGGTPSPSASTAVSPPPGVKCVGAGCTGKDAEAMGCSRAQVTTTRSITVGTTLVEVRYSKTCGAAWGRITQAAQGDRVRFKAGAREESDTVETAGDTIAYTPMVAVTDATRATACVTLAASGRQECTQ
;
A
#
# COMPACT_ATOMS: atom_id res chain seq x y z
N VAL A 1 -18.52 57.69 49.17
CA VAL A 1 -17.54 58.63 48.56
C VAL A 1 -16.16 58.22 49.06
N VAL A 2 -15.27 57.84 48.11
CA VAL A 2 -13.80 57.64 48.20
C VAL A 2 -13.27 56.44 49.03
N GLY A 3 -12.60 55.50 48.34
CA GLY A 3 -11.82 54.36 48.88
C GLY A 3 -10.32 54.68 49.03
N PRO A 4 -9.39 53.85 48.54
CA PRO A 4 -9.00 52.46 48.87
C PRO A 4 -7.56 52.42 49.48
N HIS A 5 -6.96 51.25 49.79
CA HIS A 5 -5.51 50.89 49.64
C HIS A 5 -5.17 49.52 50.30
N ALA A 6 -4.49 48.64 49.54
CA ALA A 6 -4.04 47.26 49.87
C ALA A 6 -2.62 47.23 50.53
N PRO A 7 -2.01 46.06 50.92
CA PRO A 7 -1.40 45.15 49.92
C PRO A 7 -1.27 43.62 50.25
N ALA A 8 -1.13 42.85 49.16
CA ALA A 8 -0.23 41.72 48.87
C ALA A 8 -0.09 40.48 49.78
N ALA A 9 -0.33 39.30 49.19
CA ALA A 9 0.75 38.34 48.89
C ALA A 9 0.30 37.37 47.77
N ALA A 10 0.89 37.54 46.59
CA ALA A 10 0.79 36.61 45.48
C ALA A 10 1.88 35.55 45.61
N GLY A 11 1.49 34.29 45.75
CA GLY A 11 2.34 33.14 45.42
C GLY A 11 2.27 32.88 43.91
N PRO A 12 3.34 32.35 43.28
CA PRO A 12 3.41 32.21 41.84
C PRO A 12 2.44 31.11 41.38
N LEU A 13 1.37 31.51 40.69
CA LEU A 13 0.56 30.58 39.92
C LEU A 13 1.43 30.09 38.75
N GLY A 14 1.67 28.78 38.76
CA GLY A 14 2.38 28.08 37.70
C GLY A 14 1.80 28.41 36.33
N ALA A 15 2.70 28.43 35.35
CA ALA A 15 2.38 28.62 33.94
C ALA A 15 1.26 27.67 33.51
N GLY A 16 0.08 28.24 33.22
CA GLY A 16 -1.03 27.51 32.62
C GLY A 16 -0.65 27.09 31.21
N VAL A 17 -0.64 25.79 30.96
CA VAL A 17 -0.56 25.21 29.62
C VAL A 17 -1.82 25.59 28.83
N PRO A 18 -1.72 26.27 27.67
CA PRO A 18 -2.88 26.56 26.84
C PRO A 18 -3.41 25.29 26.17
N GLY A 19 -4.73 25.07 26.22
CA GLY A 19 -5.42 24.15 25.31
C GLY A 19 -5.93 22.82 25.86
N VAL A 20 -5.89 22.57 27.17
CA VAL A 20 -6.51 21.36 27.74
C VAL A 20 -7.98 21.61 28.11
N ALA A 21 -8.90 21.16 27.24
CA ALA A 21 -10.29 20.94 27.63
C ALA A 21 -10.33 19.79 28.66
N GLY A 22 -10.92 20.05 29.83
CA GLY A 22 -11.08 19.02 30.86
C GLY A 22 -12.29 18.12 30.54
N PRO A 23 -12.14 16.79 30.54
CA PRO A 23 -13.28 15.90 30.37
C PRO A 23 -14.27 16.07 31.54
N GLY A 24 -15.57 16.10 31.22
CA GLY A 24 -16.63 16.16 32.24
C GLY A 24 -16.70 14.89 33.09
N ALA A 25 -17.30 15.00 34.27
CA ALA A 25 -17.44 13.88 35.20
C ALA A 25 -18.80 13.18 34.99
N PRO A 26 -18.85 11.83 34.87
CA PRO A 26 -20.10 11.09 34.77
C PRO A 26 -21.00 11.28 36.00
N GLY A 27 -22.32 11.29 35.78
CA GLY A 27 -23.31 11.35 36.86
C GLY A 27 -23.44 10.03 37.62
N VAL A 28 -24.07 10.08 38.79
CA VAL A 28 -24.30 8.89 39.63
C VAL A 28 -25.73 8.39 39.43
N PRO A 29 -25.95 7.12 39.05
CA PRO A 29 -27.29 6.55 38.90
C PRO A 29 -28.06 6.56 40.23
N GLY A 30 -29.36 6.85 40.15
CA GLY A 30 -30.25 6.85 41.32
C GLY A 30 -30.62 5.44 41.76
N THR A 31 -31.16 5.33 42.97
CA THR A 31 -31.77 4.11 43.52
C THR A 31 -33.30 4.23 43.52
N PRO A 32 -34.07 3.12 43.61
CA PRO A 32 -35.53 3.17 43.62
C PRO A 32 -36.08 4.18 44.66
N GLY A 33 -36.88 5.14 44.20
CA GLY A 33 -37.46 6.19 45.04
C GLY A 33 -36.61 7.47 45.22
N VAL A 34 -35.34 7.46 44.80
CA VAL A 34 -34.44 8.63 44.88
C VAL A 34 -33.80 8.89 43.51
N PRO A 35 -34.12 10.00 42.83
CA PRO A 35 -33.49 10.35 41.56
C PRO A 35 -31.97 10.48 41.68
N GLY A 36 -31.25 10.00 40.66
CA GLY A 36 -29.80 10.14 40.58
C GLY A 36 -29.35 11.57 40.28
N THR A 37 -28.06 11.83 40.46
CA THR A 37 -27.47 13.15 40.17
C THR A 37 -26.89 13.18 38.76
N PRO A 38 -27.32 14.14 37.91
CA PRO A 38 -26.72 14.33 36.58
C PRO A 38 -25.23 14.62 36.66
N GLY A 39 -24.47 14.16 35.65
CA GLY A 39 -23.05 14.45 35.52
C GLY A 39 -22.78 15.92 35.20
N VAL A 40 -21.55 16.36 35.45
CA VAL A 40 -21.13 17.74 35.19
C VAL A 40 -20.50 17.81 33.79
N PRO A 41 -21.04 18.62 32.85
CA PRO A 41 -20.43 18.80 31.54
C PRO A 41 -19.01 19.37 31.63
N GLY A 42 -18.13 18.91 30.74
CA GLY A 42 -16.77 19.46 30.62
C GLY A 42 -16.77 20.91 30.15
N ALA A 43 -15.76 21.68 30.54
CA ALA A 43 -15.64 23.08 30.15
C ALA A 43 -15.05 23.23 28.74
N PRO A 44 -15.60 24.13 27.89
CA PRO A 44 -14.98 24.48 26.61
C PRO A 44 -13.60 25.11 26.83
N GLY A 45 -12.61 24.73 26.00
CA GLY A 45 -11.30 25.38 26.00
C GLY A 45 -11.43 26.85 25.54
N ALA A 46 -10.75 27.75 26.24
CA ALA A 46 -10.71 29.17 25.86
C ALA A 46 -9.75 29.39 24.68
N ASN A 47 -10.24 29.97 23.58
CA ASN A 47 -9.40 30.47 22.49
C ASN A 47 -8.83 31.84 22.88
N ALA A 48 -7.56 31.87 23.27
CA ALA A 48 -6.82 33.13 23.43
C ALA A 48 -6.20 33.55 22.08
N PRO A 49 -6.26 34.84 21.69
CA PRO A 49 -5.51 35.36 20.56
C PRO A 49 -4.00 35.25 20.81
N PHE A 50 -3.27 34.76 19.81
CA PHE A 50 -1.81 34.59 19.85
C PHE A 50 -1.11 35.97 19.93
N PRO A 51 -0.11 36.18 20.81
CA PRO A 51 0.69 37.40 20.80
C PRO A 51 1.66 37.41 19.60
N PRO A 52 1.96 38.58 19.00
CA PRO A 52 2.91 38.66 17.89
C PRO A 52 4.33 38.27 18.31
N ALA A 53 4.99 37.47 17.48
CA ALA A 53 6.36 37.01 17.70
C ALA A 53 7.37 38.18 17.76
N PRO A 54 8.45 38.09 18.55
CA PRO A 54 9.47 39.13 18.64
C PRO A 54 10.26 39.25 17.32
N ARG A 55 10.50 40.50 16.90
CA ARG A 55 11.37 40.85 15.77
C ARG A 55 12.81 40.43 16.07
N SER A 56 13.34 39.51 15.27
CA SER A 56 14.77 39.25 15.17
C SER A 56 15.46 40.38 14.40
N GLU A 57 16.46 41.00 15.03
CA GLU A 57 17.31 42.03 14.44
C GLU A 57 18.08 41.52 13.21
N PRO A 58 18.38 42.37 12.21
CA PRO A 58 19.08 41.96 11.01
C PRO A 58 20.58 41.80 11.26
N MET A 59 21.04 40.55 11.26
CA MET A 59 22.47 40.22 11.21
C MET A 59 23.08 40.68 9.88
N LYS A 60 24.25 41.30 10.02
CA LYS A 60 25.05 41.98 9.00
C LYS A 60 25.38 41.09 7.80
N ALA A 61 25.11 41.60 6.60
CA ALA A 61 25.41 40.94 5.32
C ALA A 61 26.91 40.83 5.03
N PRO A 62 27.40 39.68 4.51
CA PRO A 62 28.61 39.66 3.70
C PRO A 62 28.27 40.15 2.28
N ARG A 63 29.14 41.02 1.78
CA ARG A 63 29.05 41.62 0.45
C ARG A 63 29.36 40.59 -0.64
N GLY A 64 28.42 40.47 -1.58
CA GLY A 64 28.66 40.41 -3.03
C GLY A 64 29.45 39.25 -3.62
N SER A 65 28.72 38.34 -4.30
CA SER A 65 28.94 38.07 -5.74
C SER A 65 27.79 37.25 -6.33
N THR A 66 27.18 37.81 -7.36
CA THR A 66 26.08 37.40 -8.27
C THR A 66 25.83 35.88 -8.47
N PRO A 67 24.63 35.33 -8.17
CA PRO A 67 24.33 33.90 -8.29
C PRO A 67 23.43 33.57 -9.50
N LEU A 68 23.89 33.82 -10.74
CA LEU A 68 23.11 33.39 -11.93
C LEU A 68 23.91 32.56 -12.95
N ARG A 69 25.23 32.41 -12.78
CA ARG A 69 26.06 31.58 -13.68
C ARG A 69 26.41 30.20 -13.14
N ARG A 70 26.27 29.94 -11.83
CA ARG A 70 26.73 28.69 -11.20
C ARG A 70 25.69 27.56 -11.20
N GLN A 71 24.40 27.88 -11.35
CA GLN A 71 23.33 26.89 -11.39
C GLN A 71 23.15 26.23 -12.76
N VAL A 72 23.59 26.87 -13.86
CA VAL A 72 23.52 26.28 -15.20
C VAL A 72 24.63 25.24 -15.41
N THR A 73 25.81 25.45 -14.83
CA THR A 73 26.94 24.51 -14.94
C THR A 73 26.72 23.18 -14.21
N MET A 74 25.90 23.14 -13.16
CA MET A 74 25.60 21.88 -12.47
C MET A 74 24.53 21.03 -13.17
N PHE A 75 23.62 21.63 -13.94
CA PHE A 75 22.70 20.86 -14.78
C PHE A 75 23.36 20.32 -16.05
N LEU A 76 24.37 21.01 -16.62
CA LEU A 76 25.13 20.46 -17.75
C LEU A 76 26.10 19.34 -17.35
N ALA A 77 26.71 19.39 -16.16
CA ALA A 77 27.67 18.36 -15.72
C ALA A 77 26.99 17.00 -15.44
N GLY A 78 25.78 17.00 -14.87
CA GLY A 78 25.02 15.76 -14.64
C GLY A 78 24.60 15.06 -15.94
N LEU A 79 24.23 15.83 -16.96
CA LEU A 79 23.73 15.31 -18.24
C LEU A 79 24.85 14.69 -19.09
N VAL A 80 26.05 15.29 -19.10
CA VAL A 80 27.23 14.71 -19.78
C VAL A 80 27.67 13.41 -19.12
N THR A 81 27.63 13.33 -17.79
CA THR A 81 28.00 12.11 -17.06
C THR A 81 26.99 10.97 -17.31
N ALA A 82 25.69 11.29 -17.33
CA ALA A 82 24.65 10.33 -17.68
C ALA A 82 24.76 9.84 -19.14
N LEU A 83 25.08 10.74 -20.09
CA LEU A 83 25.29 10.38 -21.50
C LEU A 83 26.55 9.53 -21.70
N LEU A 84 27.63 9.79 -20.97
CA LEU A 84 28.85 8.97 -21.02
C LEU A 84 28.61 7.57 -20.44
N VAL A 85 27.87 7.45 -19.34
CA VAL A 85 27.50 6.15 -18.76
C VAL A 85 26.57 5.39 -19.72
N MET A 86 25.58 6.06 -20.31
CA MET A 86 24.75 5.46 -21.38
C MET A 86 25.59 5.02 -22.58
N GLY A 87 26.58 5.81 -22.99
CA GLY A 87 27.49 5.47 -24.09
C GLY A 87 28.37 4.26 -23.78
N VAL A 88 28.92 4.16 -22.56
CA VAL A 88 29.70 2.99 -22.11
C VAL A 88 28.80 1.76 -22.00
N VAL A 89 27.58 1.89 -21.49
CA VAL A 89 26.62 0.78 -21.44
C VAL A 89 26.26 0.35 -22.86
N PHE A 90 25.94 1.25 -23.79
CA PHE A 90 25.71 0.90 -25.19
C PHE A 90 26.94 0.26 -25.85
N TYR A 91 28.15 0.73 -25.54
CA TYR A 91 29.37 0.16 -26.09
C TYR A 91 29.67 -1.25 -25.54
N VAL A 92 29.39 -1.49 -24.25
CA VAL A 92 29.63 -2.78 -23.57
C VAL A 92 28.47 -3.77 -23.80
N THR A 93 27.24 -3.30 -24.02
CA THR A 93 26.04 -4.15 -24.18
C THR A 93 25.45 -4.19 -25.58
N GLY A 94 25.90 -3.37 -26.53
CA GLY A 94 25.52 -3.54 -27.93
C GLY A 94 25.69 -2.32 -28.83
N GLY A 95 26.78 -2.33 -29.61
CA GLY A 95 26.64 -2.11 -31.05
C GLY A 95 27.48 -1.00 -31.66
N ILE A 96 28.46 -1.40 -32.49
CA ILE A 96 28.56 -0.97 -33.90
C ILE A 96 29.43 -1.97 -34.67
N GLY A 97 28.81 -3.09 -35.05
CA GLY A 97 29.32 -3.96 -36.12
C GLY A 97 29.06 -3.31 -37.47
N GLY A 98 29.93 -2.38 -37.86
CA GLY A 98 29.95 -1.82 -39.21
C GLY A 98 30.70 -2.76 -40.14
N GLY A 99 30.00 -3.40 -41.08
CA GLY A 99 30.66 -3.96 -42.26
C GLY A 99 29.92 -5.08 -43.00
N LYS A 100 29.47 -4.72 -44.20
CA LYS A 100 29.32 -5.54 -45.42
C LYS A 100 27.94 -6.13 -45.69
N SER A 101 27.33 -5.51 -46.70
CA SER A 101 26.35 -6.09 -47.61
C SER A 101 26.75 -7.52 -48.00
N GLY A 102 25.98 -8.48 -47.50
CA GLY A 102 26.11 -9.91 -47.78
C GLY A 102 24.73 -10.55 -47.78
N ARG A 103 24.32 -10.94 -48.98
CA ARG A 103 23.03 -11.50 -49.39
C ARG A 103 22.57 -12.73 -48.58
N ALA A 104 21.24 -12.80 -48.39
CA ALA A 104 20.41 -14.00 -48.19
C ALA A 104 20.55 -14.81 -46.89
N GLY A 105 19.47 -14.82 -46.12
CA GLY A 105 19.24 -15.70 -44.97
C GLY A 105 18.16 -15.15 -44.04
N GLY A 106 16.94 -14.98 -44.55
CA GLY A 106 15.81 -14.48 -43.76
C GLY A 106 15.58 -15.37 -42.54
N THR A 107 15.98 -14.88 -41.37
CA THR A 107 15.58 -15.45 -40.08
C THR A 107 14.12 -15.02 -39.87
N PRO A 108 13.19 -15.93 -39.52
CA PRO A 108 11.80 -15.56 -39.34
C PRO A 108 11.71 -14.50 -38.24
N SER A 109 11.19 -13.33 -38.61
CA SER A 109 10.66 -12.34 -37.68
C SER A 109 9.77 -13.07 -36.66
N PRO A 110 9.87 -12.82 -35.34
CA PRO A 110 8.97 -13.44 -34.39
C PRO A 110 7.55 -13.08 -34.82
N SER A 111 6.82 -14.07 -35.34
CA SER A 111 5.42 -13.90 -35.68
C SER A 111 4.75 -13.31 -34.46
N ALA A 112 4.15 -12.13 -34.62
CA ALA A 112 3.23 -11.60 -33.63
C ALA A 112 2.25 -12.73 -33.32
N SER A 113 2.36 -13.33 -32.12
CA SER A 113 1.48 -14.38 -31.68
C SER A 113 0.06 -13.89 -31.94
N THR A 114 -0.69 -14.60 -32.76
CA THR A 114 -2.09 -14.30 -33.06
C THR A 114 -2.78 -14.09 -31.72
N ALA A 115 -3.06 -12.83 -31.36
CA ALA A 115 -3.67 -12.52 -30.09
C ALA A 115 -5.07 -13.15 -30.14
N VAL A 116 -5.24 -14.28 -29.44
CA VAL A 116 -6.55 -14.89 -29.26
C VAL A 116 -7.41 -13.83 -28.58
N SER A 117 -8.39 -13.31 -29.32
CA SER A 117 -9.30 -12.31 -28.77
C SER A 117 -10.06 -12.96 -27.61
N PRO A 118 -9.96 -12.43 -26.39
CA PRO A 118 -10.65 -13.02 -25.25
C PRO A 118 -12.18 -12.91 -25.42
N PRO A 119 -12.95 -13.82 -24.80
CA PRO A 119 -14.40 -13.69 -24.77
C PRO A 119 -14.86 -12.36 -24.14
N PRO A 120 -16.09 -11.90 -24.42
CA PRO A 120 -16.59 -10.63 -23.91
C PRO A 120 -16.40 -10.45 -22.40
N GLY A 121 -15.78 -9.33 -22.02
CA GLY A 121 -15.51 -8.94 -20.65
C GLY A 121 -14.39 -9.73 -19.96
N VAL A 122 -13.66 -10.57 -20.68
CA VAL A 122 -12.34 -11.09 -20.25
C VAL A 122 -11.26 -10.22 -20.87
N LYS A 123 -10.27 -9.79 -20.07
CA LYS A 123 -9.22 -8.85 -20.50
C LYS A 123 -7.86 -9.51 -20.70
N CYS A 124 -7.71 -10.79 -20.37
CA CYS A 124 -6.48 -11.54 -20.53
C CYS A 124 -6.76 -13.04 -20.76
N VAL A 125 -5.81 -13.74 -21.36
CA VAL A 125 -5.81 -15.21 -21.45
C VAL A 125 -4.39 -15.76 -21.25
N GLY A 126 -4.30 -16.95 -20.67
CA GLY A 126 -3.06 -17.68 -20.44
C GLY A 126 -2.01 -16.83 -19.73
N ALA A 127 -0.79 -16.82 -20.26
CA ALA A 127 0.34 -16.09 -19.68
C ALA A 127 0.04 -14.61 -19.42
N GLY A 128 -0.79 -13.97 -20.26
CA GLY A 128 -1.19 -12.57 -20.12
C GLY A 128 -2.03 -12.26 -18.88
N CYS A 129 -2.52 -13.28 -18.17
CA CYS A 129 -3.23 -13.15 -16.88
C CYS A 129 -2.32 -13.26 -15.66
N THR A 130 -1.09 -13.75 -15.82
CA THR A 130 -0.19 -13.97 -14.67
C THR A 130 0.10 -12.65 -13.95
N GLY A 131 0.03 -12.65 -12.62
CA GLY A 131 0.23 -11.49 -11.77
C GLY A 131 -0.92 -10.47 -11.77
N LYS A 132 -2.06 -10.78 -12.41
CA LYS A 132 -3.23 -9.91 -12.45
C LYS A 132 -4.35 -10.44 -11.57
N ASP A 133 -5.16 -9.53 -11.05
CA ASP A 133 -6.36 -9.88 -10.30
C ASP A 133 -7.43 -10.55 -11.20
N ALA A 134 -8.02 -11.63 -10.70
CA ALA A 134 -9.00 -12.43 -11.43
C ALA A 134 -10.29 -11.65 -11.68
N GLU A 135 -10.73 -10.82 -10.75
CA GLU A 135 -12.00 -10.10 -10.86
C GLU A 135 -11.89 -8.94 -11.85
N ALA A 136 -10.83 -8.15 -11.74
CA ALA A 136 -10.50 -7.03 -12.61
C ALA A 136 -10.34 -7.46 -14.08
N MET A 137 -9.84 -8.68 -14.30
CA MET A 137 -9.69 -9.29 -15.62
C MET A 137 -10.95 -10.03 -16.11
N GLY A 138 -11.99 -10.17 -15.29
CA GLY A 138 -13.24 -10.85 -15.62
C GLY A 138 -13.20 -12.37 -15.55
N CYS A 139 -12.18 -12.93 -14.88
CA CYS A 139 -11.90 -14.36 -14.77
C CYS A 139 -12.60 -15.04 -13.59
N SER A 140 -13.14 -14.30 -12.61
CA SER A 140 -13.70 -14.85 -11.37
C SER A 140 -15.19 -15.26 -11.41
N ARG A 141 -15.91 -14.89 -12.47
CA ARG A 141 -17.38 -15.00 -12.56
C ARG A 141 -17.89 -16.29 -13.23
N ALA A 142 -17.43 -16.58 -14.45
CA ALA A 142 -17.96 -17.65 -15.29
C ALA A 142 -16.90 -18.73 -15.52
N GLN A 143 -17.32 -19.99 -15.49
CA GLN A 143 -16.45 -21.17 -15.69
C GLN A 143 -15.28 -21.23 -14.68
N VAL A 144 -15.56 -20.85 -13.42
CA VAL A 144 -14.62 -20.99 -12.31
C VAL A 144 -14.95 -22.24 -11.51
N THR A 145 -13.96 -23.11 -11.35
CA THR A 145 -14.07 -24.31 -10.52
C THR A 145 -13.08 -24.25 -9.36
N THR A 146 -13.47 -24.81 -8.21
CA THR A 146 -12.53 -25.10 -7.12
C THR A 146 -11.93 -26.47 -7.39
N THR A 147 -10.62 -26.52 -7.59
CA THR A 147 -9.91 -27.78 -7.94
C THR A 147 -9.46 -28.54 -6.70
N ARG A 148 -9.10 -27.83 -5.63
CA ARG A 148 -8.67 -28.36 -4.34
C ARG A 148 -9.10 -27.42 -3.23
N SER A 149 -9.36 -27.97 -2.04
CA SER A 149 -9.65 -27.16 -0.86
C SER A 149 -9.25 -27.85 0.44
N ILE A 150 -9.05 -27.06 1.49
CA ILE A 150 -8.75 -27.49 2.87
C ILE A 150 -9.25 -26.41 3.83
N THR A 151 -9.75 -26.81 4.99
CA THR A 151 -10.05 -25.89 6.09
C THR A 151 -8.98 -26.00 7.17
N VAL A 152 -8.41 -24.87 7.59
CA VAL A 152 -7.34 -24.78 8.59
C VAL A 152 -7.81 -23.87 9.72
N GLY A 153 -8.18 -24.45 10.86
CA GLY A 153 -8.93 -23.70 11.87
C GLY A 153 -10.32 -23.36 11.32
N THR A 154 -10.62 -22.06 11.18
CA THR A 154 -11.85 -21.58 10.52
C THR A 154 -11.64 -21.18 9.06
N THR A 155 -10.38 -20.99 8.65
CA THR A 155 -10.04 -20.45 7.33
C THR A 155 -10.15 -21.54 6.27
N LEU A 156 -11.07 -21.38 5.32
CA LEU A 156 -11.17 -22.23 4.14
C LEU A 156 -10.18 -21.72 3.09
N VAL A 157 -9.35 -22.61 2.56
CA VAL A 157 -8.39 -22.37 1.49
C VAL A 157 -8.85 -23.11 0.24
N GLU A 158 -8.81 -22.43 -0.90
CA GLU A 158 -9.24 -22.99 -2.19
C GLU A 158 -8.27 -22.67 -3.31
N VAL A 159 -8.06 -23.65 -4.19
CA VAL A 159 -7.48 -23.43 -5.53
C VAL A 159 -8.63 -23.19 -6.50
N ARG A 160 -8.77 -21.95 -6.97
CA ARG A 160 -9.77 -21.58 -7.98
C ARG A 160 -9.12 -21.55 -9.36
N TYR A 161 -9.84 -22.03 -10.37
CA TYR A 161 -9.38 -22.10 -11.76
C TYR A 161 -10.45 -21.56 -12.70
N SER A 162 -10.05 -20.66 -13.61
CA SER A 162 -10.90 -20.18 -14.70
C SER A 162 -10.48 -20.83 -16.01
N LYS A 163 -11.34 -21.68 -16.57
CA LYS A 163 -11.09 -22.32 -17.87
C LYS A 163 -10.97 -21.28 -18.99
N THR A 164 -11.76 -20.23 -18.93
CA THR A 164 -11.79 -19.16 -19.94
C THR A 164 -10.48 -18.37 -19.97
N CYS A 165 -9.89 -18.13 -18.81
CA CYS A 165 -8.65 -17.38 -18.70
C CYS A 165 -7.39 -18.27 -18.75
N GLY A 166 -7.53 -19.59 -18.60
CA GLY A 166 -6.38 -20.51 -18.53
C GLY A 166 -5.46 -20.18 -17.35
N ALA A 167 -6.05 -19.76 -16.22
CA ALA A 167 -5.33 -19.27 -15.06
C ALA A 167 -6.02 -19.69 -13.77
N ALA A 168 -5.22 -19.88 -12.72
CA ALA A 168 -5.65 -20.29 -11.40
C ALA A 168 -5.08 -19.37 -10.31
N TRP A 169 -5.72 -19.35 -9.15
CA TRP A 169 -5.32 -18.54 -8.00
C TRP A 169 -5.78 -19.17 -6.69
N GLY A 170 -5.17 -18.74 -5.59
CA GLY A 170 -5.58 -19.11 -4.24
C GLY A 170 -6.66 -18.15 -3.73
N ARG A 171 -7.66 -18.69 -3.04
CA ARG A 171 -8.63 -17.93 -2.24
C ARG A 171 -8.57 -18.43 -0.81
N ILE A 172 -8.67 -17.51 0.15
CA ILE A 172 -9.06 -17.84 1.51
C ILE A 172 -10.37 -17.14 1.89
N THR A 173 -11.20 -17.80 2.70
CA THR A 173 -12.42 -17.22 3.29
C THR A 173 -12.52 -17.59 4.76
N GLN A 174 -13.30 -16.82 5.54
CA GLN A 174 -13.35 -16.95 7.02
C GLN A 174 -11.97 -16.79 7.66
N ALA A 175 -11.11 -16.03 7.00
CA ALA A 175 -9.78 -15.71 7.44
C ALA A 175 -9.80 -14.64 8.53
N ALA A 176 -8.80 -14.66 9.40
CA ALA A 176 -8.54 -13.58 10.35
C ALA A 176 -7.60 -12.55 9.72
N GLN A 177 -7.60 -11.33 10.28
CA GLN A 177 -6.61 -10.32 9.91
C GLN A 177 -5.18 -10.87 10.12
N GLY A 178 -4.35 -10.69 9.11
CA GLY A 178 -2.98 -11.17 9.02
C GLY A 178 -2.82 -12.57 8.42
N ASP A 179 -3.90 -13.34 8.23
CA ASP A 179 -3.82 -14.62 7.53
C ASP A 179 -3.31 -14.39 6.11
N ARG A 180 -2.32 -15.20 5.71
CA ARG A 180 -1.67 -15.10 4.40
C ARG A 180 -2.01 -16.31 3.56
N VAL A 181 -2.49 -16.08 2.34
CA VAL A 181 -2.62 -17.11 1.31
C VAL A 181 -1.42 -17.05 0.38
N ARG A 182 -0.87 -18.21 0.06
CA ARG A 182 0.17 -18.41 -0.96
C ARG A 182 -0.34 -19.41 -1.98
N PHE A 183 -0.14 -19.10 -3.26
CA PHE A 183 -0.53 -19.94 -4.37
C PHE A 183 0.68 -20.27 -5.21
N LYS A 184 0.90 -21.55 -5.50
CA LYS A 184 2.04 -22.02 -6.29
C LYS A 184 1.55 -22.88 -7.45
N ALA A 185 2.05 -22.60 -8.65
CA ALA A 185 1.89 -23.45 -9.81
C ALA A 185 3.22 -23.50 -10.59
N GLY A 186 3.85 -24.68 -10.60
CA GLY A 186 5.19 -24.86 -11.16
C GLY A 186 6.22 -23.95 -10.47
N ALA A 187 6.92 -23.13 -11.27
CA ALA A 187 7.93 -22.18 -10.79
C ALA A 187 7.37 -20.80 -10.40
N ARG A 188 6.06 -20.58 -10.56
CA ARG A 188 5.40 -19.32 -10.23
C ARG A 188 4.70 -19.42 -8.89
N GLU A 189 4.78 -18.33 -8.15
CA GLU A 189 4.19 -18.20 -6.84
C GLU A 189 3.63 -16.80 -6.67
N GLU A 190 2.44 -16.71 -6.10
CA GLU A 190 1.73 -15.47 -5.81
C GLU A 190 1.21 -15.54 -4.37
N SER A 191 1.08 -14.39 -3.70
CA SER A 191 0.62 -14.35 -2.32
C SER A 191 -0.20 -13.11 -2.04
N ASP A 192 -1.09 -13.22 -1.07
CA ASP A 192 -1.88 -12.11 -0.55
C ASP A 192 -2.15 -12.29 0.95
N THR A 193 -2.48 -11.21 1.65
CA THR A 193 -2.72 -11.19 3.10
C THR A 193 -3.99 -10.43 3.44
N VAL A 194 -4.73 -10.88 4.44
CA VAL A 194 -5.87 -10.11 4.97
C VAL A 194 -5.34 -8.93 5.79
N GLU A 195 -5.17 -7.77 5.17
CA GLU A 195 -4.54 -6.62 5.84
C GLU A 195 -5.48 -5.86 6.78
N THR A 196 -6.76 -5.71 6.40
CA THR A 196 -7.74 -4.89 7.14
C THR A 196 -8.44 -5.69 8.23
N ALA A 197 -8.61 -5.08 9.40
CA ALA A 197 -9.46 -5.65 10.45
C ALA A 197 -10.93 -5.73 9.98
N GLY A 198 -11.53 -6.90 10.10
CA GLY A 198 -12.91 -7.15 9.66
C GLY A 198 -13.03 -7.74 8.25
N ASP A 199 -11.98 -7.68 7.44
CA ASP A 199 -11.91 -8.46 6.20
C ASP A 199 -11.73 -9.95 6.55
N THR A 200 -12.36 -10.82 5.76
CA THR A 200 -12.35 -12.27 6.00
C THR A 200 -12.01 -13.07 4.74
N ILE A 201 -11.61 -12.39 3.67
CA ILE A 201 -11.36 -12.95 2.35
C ILE A 201 -10.10 -12.33 1.77
N ALA A 202 -9.24 -13.13 1.15
CA ALA A 202 -8.11 -12.66 0.36
C ALA A 202 -7.92 -13.54 -0.87
N TYR A 203 -7.31 -12.96 -1.91
CA TYR A 203 -7.13 -13.60 -3.22
C TYR A 203 -5.71 -13.37 -3.70
N THR A 204 -5.01 -14.44 -4.09
CA THR A 204 -3.73 -14.25 -4.78
C THR A 204 -3.97 -13.71 -6.19
N PRO A 205 -3.01 -12.98 -6.76
CA PRO A 205 -2.94 -12.80 -8.20
C PRO A 205 -3.01 -14.14 -8.95
N MET A 206 -3.48 -14.09 -10.18
CA MET A 206 -3.58 -15.25 -11.05
C MET A 206 -2.21 -15.75 -11.49
N VAL A 207 -2.10 -17.05 -11.70
CA VAL A 207 -0.99 -17.70 -12.40
C VAL A 207 -1.54 -18.47 -13.59
N ALA A 208 -0.96 -18.26 -14.77
CA ALA A 208 -1.30 -19.05 -15.94
C ALA A 208 -0.96 -20.52 -15.71
N VAL A 209 -1.90 -21.42 -15.99
CA VAL A 209 -1.72 -22.85 -15.79
C VAL A 209 -2.20 -23.63 -17.01
N THR A 210 -1.47 -24.66 -17.38
CA THR A 210 -1.94 -25.68 -18.33
C THR A 210 -2.79 -26.75 -17.65
N ASP A 211 -2.59 -26.92 -16.34
CA ASP A 211 -3.24 -27.92 -15.51
C ASP A 211 -3.32 -27.40 -14.06
N ALA A 212 -4.53 -27.02 -13.63
CA ALA A 212 -4.77 -26.49 -12.29
C ALA A 212 -4.65 -27.56 -11.19
N THR A 213 -4.68 -28.85 -11.53
CA THR A 213 -4.57 -29.93 -10.55
C THR A 213 -3.18 -30.05 -9.95
N ARG A 214 -2.16 -29.42 -10.57
CA ARG A 214 -0.79 -29.35 -10.05
C ARG A 214 -0.50 -28.09 -9.25
N ALA A 215 -1.52 -27.24 -9.07
CA ALA A 215 -1.39 -26.06 -8.26
C ALA A 215 -1.71 -26.37 -6.79
N THR A 216 -1.05 -25.62 -5.91
CA THR A 216 -1.21 -25.75 -4.46
C THR A 216 -1.49 -24.38 -3.88
N ALA A 217 -2.51 -24.29 -3.02
CA ALA A 217 -2.73 -23.14 -2.16
C ALA A 217 -2.37 -23.52 -0.72
N CYS A 218 -1.64 -22.64 -0.05
CA CYS A 218 -1.29 -22.75 1.35
C CYS A 218 -1.81 -21.53 2.10
N VAL A 219 -2.23 -21.72 3.35
CA VAL A 219 -2.51 -20.62 4.27
C VAL A 219 -1.51 -20.66 5.41
N THR A 220 -1.07 -19.48 5.85
CA THR A 220 -0.37 -19.29 7.12
C THR A 220 -1.29 -18.49 8.04
N LEU A 221 -1.71 -19.11 9.15
CA LEU A 221 -2.60 -18.45 10.11
C LEU A 221 -1.82 -17.47 10.98
N ALA A 222 -2.21 -16.19 11.02
CA ALA A 222 -1.45 -15.16 11.74
C ALA A 222 -1.34 -15.44 13.24
N ALA A 223 -2.43 -15.90 13.86
CA ALA A 223 -2.50 -16.11 15.31
C ALA A 223 -1.57 -17.23 15.81
N SER A 224 -1.30 -18.25 14.98
CA SER A 224 -0.54 -19.44 15.41
C SER A 224 0.75 -19.68 14.63
N GLY A 225 0.95 -19.00 13.50
CA GLY A 225 2.02 -19.28 12.56
C GLY A 225 1.89 -20.63 11.83
N ARG A 226 0.85 -21.42 12.13
CA ARG A 226 0.63 -22.72 11.49
C ARG A 226 0.38 -22.53 10.00
N GLN A 227 1.08 -23.33 9.19
CA GLN A 227 0.93 -23.36 7.74
C GLN A 227 0.43 -24.73 7.29
N GLU A 228 -0.59 -24.75 6.45
CA GLU A 228 -1.15 -25.96 5.84
C GLU A 228 -1.51 -25.70 4.38
N CYS A 229 -1.50 -26.75 3.55
CA CYS A 229 -1.68 -26.64 2.09
C CYS A 229 -2.72 -27.63 1.57
N THR A 230 -3.36 -27.28 0.45
CA THR A 230 -4.25 -28.16 -0.30
C THR A 230 -3.50 -29.38 -0.84
N GLN A 231 -4.06 -30.59 -0.67
CA GLN A 231 -3.48 -31.85 -1.16
C GLN A 231 -3.90 -32.21 -2.57
#